data_AF-A0A2U9NKK3-F1
#
_entry.id   AF-A0A2U9NKK3-F1
#
_cell.length_a   1.000
_cell.length_b   1.000
_cell.length_c   1.000
_cell.angle_alpha   90.00
_cell.angle_beta   90.00
_cell.angle_gamma   90.00
#
_symmetry.space_group_name_H-M   'P 1'
#
loop_
_entity.id
_entity.type
_entity.pdbx_description
1 polymer ?
#
loop_
_entity_poly.entity_id
_entity_poly.type
_entity_poly.pdbx_seq_one_letter_code
_entity_poly.pdbx_strand_id
1 'polypeptide(L)' 'SDNLTLELCAEFCNGYQFFGTEYSRECYCGDTLNTGSVEVSDGECSMPCAGDASQLCGAGNRLSVYEVEA' A
#
# COMPACT_ATOMS: atom_id res chain seq x y z
N SER A 1 8.63 -0.72 7.86
CA SER A 1 8.57 -0.26 9.27
C SER A 1 7.62 -1.17 10.04
N ASP A 2 7.96 -1.56 11.27
CA ASP A 2 7.04 -2.38 12.10
C ASP A 2 5.85 -1.58 12.65
N ASN A 3 5.78 -0.27 12.37
CA ASN A 3 4.66 0.60 12.74
C ASN A 3 3.87 1.10 11.51
N LEU A 4 3.94 0.42 10.36
CA LEU A 4 3.23 0.89 9.17
C LEU A 4 1.70 0.87 9.37
N THR A 5 1.03 1.98 9.05
CA THR A 5 -0.42 2.06 8.81
C THR A 5 -0.67 2.65 7.41
N LEU A 6 -1.90 2.55 6.90
CA LEU A 6 -2.27 3.18 5.63
C LEU A 6 -2.11 4.70 5.68
N GLU A 7 -2.51 5.33 6.80
CA GLU A 7 -2.37 6.78 7.00
C GLU A 7 -0.92 7.22 6.99
N LEU A 8 -0.03 6.46 7.65
CA LEU A 8 1.40 6.76 7.66
C LEU A 8 2.02 6.63 6.26
N CYS A 9 1.57 5.66 5.46
CA CYS A 9 2.04 5.53 4.08
C CYS A 9 1.51 6.67 3.19
N ALA A 10 0.23 7.04 3.35
CA ALA A 10 -0.37 8.17 2.65
C ALA A 10 0.34 9.49 2.98
N GLU A 11 0.63 9.75 4.27
CA GLU A 11 1.38 10.93 4.70
C GLU A 11 2.81 10.93 4.14
N PHE A 12 3.49 9.77 4.20
CA PHE A 12 4.83 9.63 3.64
C PHE A 12 4.88 9.90 2.13
N CYS A 13 3.85 9.46 1.40
CA CYS A 13 3.71 9.65 -0.04
C CYS A 13 2.96 10.93 -0.44
N ASN A 14 2.81 11.90 0.47
CA ASN A 14 2.22 13.19 0.14
C ASN A 14 2.97 13.83 -1.04
N GLY A 15 2.22 14.25 -2.06
CA GLY A 15 2.76 14.84 -3.30
C GLY A 15 2.89 13.87 -4.47
N TYR A 16 2.64 12.57 -4.27
CA TYR A 16 2.45 11.59 -5.35
C TYR A 16 0.97 11.35 -5.61
N GLN A 17 0.62 10.84 -6.80
CA GLN A 17 -0.76 10.43 -7.10
C GLN A 17 -1.20 9.19 -6.31
N PHE A 18 -0.29 8.25 -6.09
CA PHE A 18 -0.58 6.97 -5.46
C PHE A 18 0.40 6.66 -4.34
N PHE A 19 -0.10 5.89 -3.37
CA PHE A 19 0.73 5.11 -2.48
C PHE A 19 0.34 3.64 -2.55
N GLY A 20 1.27 2.76 -2.21
CA GLY A 20 1.01 1.34 -2.12
C GLY A 20 1.72 0.70 -0.95
N THR A 21 1.13 -0.37 -0.43
CA THR A 21 1.66 -1.12 0.72
C THR A 21 1.86 -2.59 0.38
N GLU A 22 2.96 -3.16 0.88
CA GLU A 22 3.33 -4.55 0.67
C GLU A 22 3.83 -5.18 1.98
N TYR A 23 3.63 -6.50 2.10
CA TYR A 23 4.24 -7.33 3.13
C TYR A 23 4.08 -6.82 4.58
N SER A 24 2.91 -6.24 4.89
CA SER A 24 2.57 -5.61 6.18
C SER A 24 3.36 -4.36 6.57
N ARG A 25 4.49 -4.06 5.93
CA ARG A 25 5.49 -3.12 6.47
C ARG A 25 6.17 -2.24 5.44
N GLU A 26 5.90 -2.45 4.16
CA GLU A 26 6.53 -1.74 3.06
C GLU A 26 5.56 -0.70 2.50
N CYS A 27 6.11 0.44 2.08
CA CYS A 27 5.36 1.58 1.57
C CYS A 27 6.08 2.10 0.32
N TYR A 28 5.31 2.35 -0.74
CA TYR A 28 5.78 2.76 -2.05
C TYR A 28 4.99 3.97 -2.52
N CYS A 29 5.65 4.94 -3.14
CA CYS A 29 5.02 6.13 -3.71
C CYS A 29 5.24 6.15 -5.21
N GLY A 30 4.27 6.70 -5.96
CA GLY A 30 4.45 6.89 -7.39
C GLY A 30 3.29 7.63 -8.04
N ASP A 31 3.55 8.20 -9.21
CA ASP A 31 2.53 8.92 -9.98
C ASP A 31 1.84 8.04 -11.03
N THR A 32 2.37 6.84 -11.27
CA THR A 32 1.89 5.90 -12.28
C THR A 32 2.11 4.46 -11.83
N LEU A 33 1.29 3.55 -12.36
CA LEU A 33 1.52 2.12 -12.24
C LEU A 33 2.45 1.65 -13.37
N ASN A 34 3.40 0.78 -13.04
CA ASN A 34 4.38 0.29 -14.00
C ASN A 34 3.72 -0.60 -15.07
N THR A 35 4.31 -0.61 -16.27
CA THR A 35 3.88 -1.54 -17.32
C THR A 35 4.05 -2.98 -16.84
N GLY A 36 2.94 -3.71 -16.70
CA GLY A 36 2.91 -5.07 -16.13
C GLY A 36 2.23 -5.17 -14.77
N SER A 37 1.84 -4.06 -14.15
CA SER A 37 0.87 -4.08 -13.06
C SER A 37 -0.47 -4.61 -13.57
N VAL A 38 -1.00 -5.64 -12.91
CA VAL A 38 -2.27 -6.28 -13.25
C VAL A 38 -3.13 -6.29 -12.00
N GLU A 39 -4.38 -5.87 -12.15
CA GLU A 39 -5.36 -5.91 -11.05
C GLU A 39 -5.69 -7.36 -10.68
N VAL A 40 -5.78 -7.59 -9.37
CA VAL A 40 -6.14 -8.87 -8.78
C VAL A 40 -7.27 -8.66 -7.79
N SER A 41 -7.86 -9.75 -7.28
CA SER A 41 -8.87 -9.64 -6.23
C SER A 41 -8.26 -9.06 -4.95
N ASP A 42 -8.98 -8.15 -4.28
CA ASP A 42 -8.60 -7.58 -2.99
C ASP A 42 -8.26 -8.64 -1.93
N GLY A 43 -8.87 -9.83 -2.02
CA GLY A 43 -8.59 -10.95 -1.12
C GLY A 43 -7.15 -11.48 -1.20
N GLU A 44 -6.42 -11.18 -2.28
CA GLU A 44 -4.99 -11.50 -2.40
C GLU A 44 -4.09 -10.54 -1.60
N CYS A 45 -4.59 -9.36 -1.24
CA CYS A 45 -3.90 -8.36 -0.43
C CYS A 45 -4.31 -8.45 1.05
N SER A 46 -4.13 -9.63 1.66
CA SER A 46 -4.74 -9.99 2.95
C SER A 46 -3.84 -9.88 4.17
N MET A 47 -2.62 -9.34 4.05
CA MET A 47 -1.73 -9.20 5.20
C MET A 47 -2.09 -7.93 6.00
N PRO A 48 -2.28 -8.04 7.33
CA PRO A 48 -2.58 -6.87 8.16
C PRO A 48 -1.37 -5.92 8.21
N CYS A 49 -1.62 -4.61 8.36
CA CYS A 49 -0.55 -3.64 8.56
C CYS A 49 0.16 -3.88 9.90
N ALA A 50 1.48 -3.70 9.93
CA ALA A 50 2.28 -3.97 11.13
C ALA A 50 1.95 -3.01 12.30
N GLY A 51 1.56 -1.78 12.00
CA GLY A 51 1.15 -0.76 12.97
C GLY A 51 -0.34 -0.73 13.30
N ASP A 52 -1.19 -1.35 12.47
CA ASP A 52 -2.64 -1.46 12.69
C ASP A 52 -3.22 -2.72 12.04
N ALA A 53 -3.55 -3.72 12.86
CA ALA A 53 -4.08 -4.99 12.39
C ALA A 53 -5.52 -4.94 11.87
N SER A 54 -6.22 -3.80 11.99
CA SER A 54 -7.54 -3.59 11.40
C SER A 54 -7.47 -3.20 9.92
N GLN A 55 -6.29 -2.83 9.44
CA GLN A 55 -6.01 -2.41 8.06
C GLN A 55 -5.23 -3.50 7.32
N LEU A 56 -5.38 -3.55 6.00
CA LEU A 56 -4.65 -4.48 5.14
C LEU A 56 -3.54 -3.74 4.36
N CYS A 57 -2.32 -4.26 4.42
CA CYS A 57 -1.12 -3.69 3.82
C CYS A 57 -0.47 -4.69 2.83
N GLY A 58 -1.22 -5.06 1.80
CA GLY A 58 -0.78 -5.92 0.71
C GLY A 58 -0.64 -7.39 1.09
N ALA A 59 0.21 -8.10 0.36
CA ALA A 59 0.75 -9.42 0.71
C ALA A 59 2.09 -9.63 -0.03
N GLY A 60 2.71 -10.81 0.08
CA GLY A 60 3.94 -11.08 -0.69
C GLY A 60 3.69 -11.05 -2.20
N ASN A 61 4.38 -10.18 -2.94
CA ASN A 61 4.17 -9.89 -4.36
C ASN A 61 2.75 -9.38 -4.67
N ARG A 62 2.12 -8.70 -3.72
CA ARG A 62 0.77 -8.13 -3.86
C ARG A 62 0.75 -6.75 -3.23
N LEU A 63 0.66 -5.72 -4.07
CA LEU A 63 0.61 -4.33 -3.65
C LEU A 63 -0.85 -3.93 -3.46
N SER A 64 -1.24 -3.50 -2.25
CA SER A 64 -2.47 -2.72 -2.08
C SER A 64 -2.18 -1.30 -2.56
N VAL A 65 -2.96 -0.77 -3.50
CA VAL A 65 -2.74 0.57 -4.08
C VAL A 65 -3.90 1.49 -3.74
N TYR A 66 -3.57 2.73 -3.40
CA TYR A 66 -4.51 3.77 -3.01
C TYR A 66 -4.14 5.08 -3.69
N GLU A 67 -5.15 5.88 -4.04
CA GLU A 67 -4.96 7.27 -4.48
C GLU A 67 -4.74 8.16 -3.26
N VAL A 68 -3.75 9.05 -3.34
CA VAL A 68 -3.55 10.08 -2.32
C VAL A 68 -4.59 11.17 -2.60
N GLU A 69 -5.57 11.33 -1.71
CA GLU A 69 -6.52 12.45 -1.84
C GLU A 69 -5.77 13.78 -1.70
N ALA A 70 -6.10 14.74 -2.57
CA ALA A 70 -5.45 16.05 -2.65
C ALA A 70 -5.81 16.99 -1.48
#